data_AF-A0A920BII1-F1
#
_entry.id   AF-A0A920BII1-F1
#
_cell.length_a   1.000
_cell.length_b   1.000
_cell.length_c   1.000
_cell.angle_alpha   90.00
_cell.angle_beta   90.00
_cell.angle_gamma   90.00
#
_symmetry.space_group_name_H-M   'P 1'
#
loop_
_entity.id
_entity.type
_entity.pdbx_description
1 polymer ?
#
loop_
_entity_poly.entity_id
_entity_poly.type
_entity_poly.pdbx_seq_one_letter_code
_entity_poly.pdbx_strand_id
1 'polypeptide(L)'
;MRAQRFDPHVTYGMPAVYEPMKMAQRVPLGEILRLTLLGNYERMTAATAKQIGLISEVVKDDSLIEKALWLAESIAAQPPIAVQASLRAIWAANDLGRLDAMALAPSLLTTGMSKSSLKKVRTLLRAARELSTNTVNLSRLGSYSFVSNL
;
A
#
# COMPACT_ATOMS: atom_id res chain seq x y z
N MET A 1 15.10 -16.99 11.19
CA MET A 1 14.81 -18.12 10.26
C MET A 1 14.31 -17.49 8.97
N ARG A 2 14.95 -17.71 7.82
CA ARG A 2 14.62 -16.96 6.58
C ARG A 2 13.20 -17.31 6.10
N ALA A 3 12.35 -16.31 5.86
CA ALA A 3 11.02 -16.51 5.30
C ALA A 3 11.10 -17.10 3.88
N GLN A 4 10.42 -18.23 3.68
CA GLN A 4 10.30 -18.91 2.38
C GLN A 4 8.83 -19.27 2.16
N ARG A 5 8.36 -19.15 0.91
CA ARG A 5 6.98 -19.47 0.52
C ARG A 5 6.98 -20.59 -0.50
N PHE A 6 6.00 -21.48 -0.42
CA PHE A 6 5.75 -22.56 -1.38
C PHE A 6 4.28 -22.92 -1.32
N ASP A 7 3.76 -23.55 -2.36
CA ASP A 7 2.35 -23.92 -2.50
C ASP A 7 2.20 -25.44 -2.59
N PRO A 8 1.97 -26.16 -1.48
CA PRO A 8 2.11 -27.61 -1.45
C PRO A 8 0.93 -28.39 -2.03
N HIS A 9 -0.18 -27.73 -2.40
CA HIS A 9 -1.45 -28.38 -2.74
C HIS A 9 -1.27 -29.53 -3.73
N VAL A 10 -0.60 -29.29 -4.86
CA VAL A 10 -0.41 -30.30 -5.91
C VAL A 10 0.45 -31.48 -5.45
N THR A 11 1.36 -31.27 -4.50
CA THR A 11 2.18 -32.36 -3.91
C THR A 11 1.30 -33.32 -3.12
N TYR A 12 0.24 -32.81 -2.51
CA TYR A 12 -0.73 -33.60 -1.75
C TYR A 12 -1.93 -34.06 -2.59
N GLY A 13 -1.86 -33.94 -3.91
CA GLY A 13 -2.96 -34.33 -4.81
C GLY A 13 -4.18 -33.41 -4.73
N MET A 14 -4.02 -32.19 -4.20
CA MET A 14 -5.08 -31.18 -4.11
C MET A 14 -4.87 -30.09 -5.16
N PRO A 15 -5.93 -29.59 -5.81
CA PRO A 15 -5.81 -28.43 -6.68
C PRO A 15 -5.67 -27.14 -5.85
N ALA A 16 -4.67 -26.32 -6.17
CA ALA A 16 -4.66 -24.92 -5.76
C ALA A 16 -5.59 -24.15 -6.71
N VAL A 17 -6.68 -23.59 -6.19
CA VAL A 17 -7.72 -22.95 -7.01
C VAL A 17 -7.77 -21.46 -6.74
N TYR A 18 -8.14 -21.07 -5.53
CA TYR A 18 -8.44 -19.67 -5.23
C TYR A 18 -7.19 -18.80 -5.14
N GLU A 19 -6.11 -19.32 -4.57
CA GLU A 19 -4.85 -18.62 -4.35
C GLU A 19 -4.18 -18.23 -5.69
N PRO A 20 -3.88 -19.16 -6.62
CA PRO A 20 -3.28 -18.81 -7.91
C PRO A 20 -4.21 -17.92 -8.75
N MET A 21 -5.53 -18.13 -8.69
CA MET A 21 -6.50 -17.24 -9.37
C MET A 21 -6.42 -15.81 -8.87
N LYS A 22 -6.34 -15.58 -7.55
CA LYS A 22 -6.19 -14.23 -6.99
C LYS A 22 -4.82 -13.61 -7.29
N MET A 23 -3.77 -14.42 -7.37
CA MET A 23 -2.43 -13.97 -7.71
C MET A 23 -2.28 -13.60 -9.18
N ALA A 24 -3.08 -14.19 -10.09
CA ALA A 24 -3.04 -13.95 -11.54
C ALA A 24 -3.22 -12.47 -11.94
N GLN A 25 -3.83 -11.66 -11.06
CA GLN A 25 -4.01 -10.22 -11.27
C GLN A 25 -2.78 -9.38 -10.89
N ARG A 26 -1.78 -9.96 -10.19
CA ARG A 26 -0.72 -9.22 -9.50
C ARG A 26 0.69 -9.71 -9.79
N VAL A 27 0.83 -11.01 -10.10
CA VAL A 27 2.14 -11.68 -10.25
C VAL A 27 2.27 -12.17 -11.70
N PRO A 28 3.47 -12.14 -12.31
CA PRO A 28 3.68 -12.69 -13.64
C PRO A 28 3.23 -14.16 -13.74
N LEU A 29 2.54 -14.50 -14.82
CA LEU A 29 1.95 -15.83 -15.01
C LEU A 29 2.96 -16.97 -14.80
N GLY A 30 4.19 -16.83 -15.32
CA GLY A 30 5.23 -17.84 -15.18
C GLY A 30 5.61 -18.13 -13.72
N GLU A 31 5.64 -17.11 -12.88
CA GLU A 31 5.97 -17.24 -11.45
C GLU A 31 4.84 -17.91 -10.67
N ILE A 32 3.58 -17.66 -11.05
CA ILE A 32 2.41 -18.32 -10.47
C ILE A 32 2.41 -19.81 -10.83
N LEU A 33 2.61 -20.13 -12.11
CA LEU A 33 2.67 -21.51 -12.57
C LEU A 33 3.82 -22.27 -11.89
N ARG A 34 4.99 -21.65 -11.77
CA ARG A 34 6.15 -22.23 -11.09
C ARG A 34 5.87 -22.49 -9.61
N LEU A 35 5.34 -21.49 -8.89
CA LEU A 35 5.00 -21.61 -7.47
C LEU A 35 3.97 -22.73 -7.23
N THR A 36 2.91 -22.78 -8.03
CA THR A 36 1.80 -23.73 -7.84
C THR A 36 2.12 -25.14 -8.34
N LEU A 37 2.78 -25.30 -9.49
CA LEU A 37 2.98 -26.62 -10.11
C LEU A 37 4.20 -27.37 -9.57
N LEU A 38 5.22 -26.68 -9.04
CA LEU A 38 6.37 -27.33 -8.44
C LEU A 38 6.11 -27.83 -7.01
N GLY A 39 5.04 -27.38 -6.36
CA GLY A 39 4.68 -27.93 -5.05
C GLY A 39 5.80 -27.77 -4.02
N ASN A 40 6.17 -28.87 -3.38
CA ASN A 40 7.28 -28.93 -2.41
C ASN A 40 8.67 -28.98 -3.04
N TYR A 41 8.79 -29.14 -4.36
CA TYR A 41 10.08 -29.25 -5.03
C TYR A 41 10.82 -27.91 -5.11
N GLU A 42 10.12 -26.79 -4.96
CA GLU A 42 10.73 -25.47 -4.97
C GLU A 42 10.23 -24.60 -3.81
N ARG A 43 11.15 -23.83 -3.23
CA ARG A 43 10.85 -22.82 -2.21
C ARG A 43 11.20 -21.43 -2.75
N MET A 44 10.22 -20.54 -2.77
CA MET A 44 10.41 -19.15 -3.13
C MET A 44 11.05 -18.38 -1.98
N THR A 45 12.13 -17.66 -2.29
CA THR A 45 12.81 -16.79 -1.32
C THR A 45 12.07 -15.45 -1.18
N ALA A 46 12.29 -14.75 -0.05
CA ALA A 46 11.79 -13.38 0.12
C ALA A 46 12.33 -12.42 -0.96
N ALA A 47 13.57 -12.59 -1.43
CA ALA A 47 14.13 -11.75 -2.49
C ALA A 47 13.36 -11.93 -3.81
N THR A 48 13.12 -13.18 -4.21
CA THR A 48 12.30 -13.50 -5.39
C THR A 48 10.88 -12.96 -5.23
N ALA A 49 10.24 -13.20 -4.09
CA ALA A 49 8.90 -12.69 -3.80
C ALA A 49 8.82 -11.16 -3.94
N LYS A 50 9.87 -10.43 -3.53
CA LYS A 50 9.94 -8.97 -3.69
C LYS A 50 10.10 -8.58 -5.16
N GLN A 51 10.99 -9.26 -5.89
CA GLN A 51 11.25 -9.00 -7.31
C GLN A 51 9.99 -9.16 -8.16
N ILE A 52 9.16 -10.16 -7.86
CA ILE A 52 7.93 -10.45 -8.62
C ILE A 52 6.72 -9.64 -8.12
N GLY A 53 6.91 -8.73 -7.14
CA GLY A 53 5.85 -7.89 -6.60
C GLY A 53 4.89 -8.58 -5.63
N LEU A 54 5.18 -9.80 -5.18
CA LEU A 54 4.37 -10.53 -4.21
C LEU A 54 4.51 -9.94 -2.79
N ILE A 55 5.67 -9.37 -2.47
CA ILE A 55 5.89 -8.59 -1.24
C ILE A 55 6.49 -7.22 -1.56
N SER A 56 6.17 -6.22 -0.75
CA SER A 56 6.64 -4.85 -0.95
C SER A 56 8.04 -4.60 -0.36
N GLU A 57 8.37 -5.25 0.75
CA GLU A 57 9.59 -4.97 1.51
C GLU A 57 10.13 -6.23 2.21
N VAL A 58 11.46 -6.30 2.33
CA VAL A 58 12.17 -7.33 3.09
C VAL A 58 13.03 -6.60 4.11
N VAL A 59 12.82 -6.91 5.38
CA VAL A 59 13.58 -6.35 6.51
C VAL A 59 14.31 -7.48 7.25
N LYS A 60 15.23 -7.11 8.14
CA LYS A 60 15.87 -8.07 9.06
C LYS A 60 14.86 -8.56 10.08
N ASP A 61 15.04 -9.79 10.59
CA ASP A 61 14.14 -10.43 11.55
C ASP A 61 13.93 -9.56 12.81
N ASP A 62 14.99 -8.89 13.30
CA ASP A 62 14.96 -8.01 14.48
C ASP A 62 14.18 -6.71 14.26
N SER A 63 14.09 -6.22 13.02
CA SER A 63 13.34 -5.01 12.66
C SER A 63 11.90 -5.28 12.23
N LEU A 64 11.48 -6.55 12.12
CA LEU A 64 10.19 -6.92 11.54
C LEU A 64 9.00 -6.32 12.30
N ILE A 65 8.99 -6.47 13.63
CA ILE A 65 7.89 -6.01 14.48
C ILE A 65 7.82 -4.49 14.50
N GLU A 66 8.96 -3.81 14.67
CA GLU A 66 9.04 -2.35 14.65
C GLU A 66 8.49 -1.80 13.33
N LYS A 67 8.92 -2.36 12.20
CA LYS A 67 8.46 -1.92 10.88
C LYS A 67 6.96 -2.15 10.68
N ALA A 68 6.46 -3.32 11.09
CA ALA A 68 5.04 -3.64 10.98
C ALA A 68 4.17 -2.71 11.84
N LEU A 69 4.61 -2.41 13.06
CA LEU A 69 3.94 -1.46 13.96
C LEU A 69 3.93 -0.05 13.37
N TRP A 70 5.08 0.43 12.88
CA TRP A 70 5.17 1.74 12.24
C TRP A 70 4.19 1.87 11.05
N LEU A 71 4.06 0.83 10.21
CA LEU A 71 3.08 0.82 9.11
C LEU A 71 1.64 0.87 9.64
N ALA A 72 1.31 0.03 10.63
CA ALA A 72 -0.02 -0.05 11.21
C ALA A 72 -0.43 1.28 11.89
N GLU A 73 0.46 1.86 12.69
CA GLU A 73 0.27 3.15 13.36
C GLU A 73 0.13 4.28 12.35
N SER A 74 0.95 4.28 11.28
CA SER A 74 0.87 5.28 10.22
C SER A 74 -0.48 5.24 9.49
N ILE A 75 -1.04 4.06 9.25
CA ILE A 75 -2.37 3.88 8.67
C ILE A 75 -3.45 4.30 9.67
N ALA A 76 -3.34 3.89 10.93
CA ALA A 76 -4.30 4.19 11.99
C ALA A 76 -4.38 5.69 12.34
N ALA A 77 -3.29 6.43 12.12
CA ALA A 77 -3.25 7.89 12.31
C ALA A 77 -4.07 8.67 11.26
N GLN A 78 -4.41 8.04 10.13
CA GLN A 78 -5.23 8.65 9.08
C GLN A 78 -6.72 8.66 9.45
N PRO A 79 -7.53 9.58 8.88
CA PRO A 79 -8.98 9.54 9.05
C PRO A 79 -9.57 8.18 8.62
N PRO A 80 -10.21 7.41 9.53
CA PRO A 80 -10.63 6.04 9.22
C PRO A 80 -11.55 5.93 8.01
N ILE A 81 -12.47 6.88 7.86
CA ILE A 81 -13.42 6.90 6.74
C ILE A 81 -12.74 7.08 5.37
N ALA A 82 -11.65 7.87 5.32
CA ALA A 82 -10.87 8.06 4.11
C ALA A 82 -10.07 6.80 3.76
N VAL A 83 -9.43 6.17 4.76
CA VAL A 83 -8.72 4.88 4.58
C VAL A 83 -9.66 3.82 4.03
N GLN A 84 -10.83 3.67 4.65
CA GLN A 84 -11.81 2.67 4.24
C GLN A 84 -12.38 2.92 2.84
N ALA A 85 -12.68 4.18 2.50
CA ALA A 85 -13.17 4.51 1.16
C ALA A 85 -12.11 4.24 0.09
N SER A 86 -10.86 4.64 0.33
CA SER A 86 -9.73 4.33 -0.55
C SER A 86 -9.53 2.83 -0.72
N LEU A 87 -9.56 2.07 0.38
CA LEU A 87 -9.43 0.61 0.33
C LEU A 87 -10.53 -0.03 -0.52
N ARG A 88 -11.78 0.37 -0.33
CA ARG A 88 -12.91 -0.13 -1.12
C ARG A 88 -12.78 0.23 -2.59
N ALA A 89 -12.32 1.43 -2.92
CA ALA A 89 -12.11 1.86 -4.31
C ALA A 89 -11.03 1.01 -5.01
N ILE A 90 -9.92 0.75 -4.32
CA ILE A 90 -8.82 -0.08 -4.85
C ILE A 90 -9.31 -1.53 -5.06
N TRP A 91 -10.03 -2.11 -4.10
CA TRP A 91 -10.55 -3.47 -4.25
C TRP A 91 -11.64 -3.57 -5.32
N ALA A 92 -12.51 -2.57 -5.45
CA ALA A 92 -13.47 -2.52 -6.55
C ALA A 92 -12.75 -2.50 -7.91
N ALA A 93 -11.70 -1.70 -8.06
CA ALA A 93 -10.90 -1.67 -9.28
C ALA A 93 -10.13 -2.97 -9.55
N ASN A 94 -9.78 -3.72 -8.51
CA ASN A 94 -9.07 -4.99 -8.63
C ASN A 94 -10.00 -6.15 -9.00
N ASP A 95 -11.21 -6.18 -8.44
CA ASP A 95 -12.12 -7.33 -8.56
C ASP A 95 -13.17 -7.14 -9.66
N LEU A 96 -13.46 -5.91 -10.05
CA LEU A 96 -14.45 -5.57 -11.06
C LEU A 96 -13.80 -5.11 -12.36
N GLY A 97 -14.54 -5.21 -13.46
CA GLY A 97 -14.16 -4.54 -14.70
C GLY A 97 -14.04 -3.02 -14.50
N ARG A 98 -13.17 -2.37 -15.29
CA ARG A 98 -12.88 -0.93 -15.15
C ARG A 98 -14.14 -0.05 -15.08
N LEU A 99 -15.15 -0.34 -15.90
CA LEU A 99 -16.40 0.43 -15.95
C LEU A 99 -17.25 0.22 -14.68
N ASP A 100 -17.38 -1.02 -14.23
CA ASP A 100 -18.13 -1.36 -13.02
C ASP A 100 -17.49 -0.75 -11.76
N ALA A 101 -16.16 -0.79 -11.69
CA ALA A 101 -15.42 -0.14 -10.61
C ALA A 101 -15.64 1.39 -10.59
N MET A 102 -15.60 2.04 -11.76
CA MET A 102 -15.80 3.49 -11.88
C MET A 102 -17.22 3.93 -11.54
N ALA A 103 -18.23 3.09 -11.77
CA ALA A 103 -19.60 3.38 -11.36
C ALA A 103 -19.75 3.53 -9.83
N LEU A 104 -18.90 2.88 -9.04
CA LEU A 104 -18.90 2.97 -7.58
C LEU A 104 -18.18 4.23 -7.05
N ALA A 105 -17.33 4.87 -7.86
CA ALA A 105 -16.44 5.93 -7.42
C ALA A 105 -17.17 7.14 -6.80
N PRO A 106 -18.28 7.68 -7.37
CA PRO A 106 -18.99 8.80 -6.77
C PRO A 106 -19.52 8.49 -5.37
N SER A 107 -20.11 7.30 -5.17
CA SER A 107 -20.62 6.89 -3.86
C SER A 107 -19.50 6.73 -2.83
N LEU A 108 -18.39 6.10 -3.22
CA LEU A 108 -17.24 5.91 -2.33
C LEU A 108 -16.61 7.24 -1.94
N LEU A 109 -16.52 8.20 -2.87
CA LEU A 109 -16.05 9.56 -2.58
C LEU A 109 -16.98 10.28 -1.62
N THR A 110 -18.28 10.32 -1.89
CA THR A 110 -19.23 11.02 -1.02
C THR A 110 -19.28 10.44 0.39
N THR A 111 -19.30 9.12 0.53
CA THR A 111 -19.28 8.45 1.85
C THR A 111 -17.90 8.53 2.53
N GLY A 112 -16.83 8.59 1.74
CA GLY A 112 -15.44 8.67 2.21
C GLY A 112 -15.01 10.03 2.72
N MET A 113 -15.72 11.10 2.34
CA MET A 113 -15.39 12.47 2.73
C MET A 113 -16.08 12.87 4.03
N SER A 114 -15.28 13.21 5.05
CA SER A 114 -15.79 13.77 6.31
C SER A 114 -15.46 15.25 6.47
N LYS A 115 -16.48 16.05 6.81
CA LYS A 115 -16.33 17.48 7.13
C LYS A 115 -15.33 17.71 8.26
N SER A 116 -15.30 16.86 9.28
CA SER A 116 -14.37 17.00 10.41
C SER A 116 -12.93 16.74 10.00
N SER A 117 -12.70 15.75 9.14
CA SER A 117 -11.37 15.44 8.59
C SER A 117 -10.86 16.57 7.69
N LEU A 118 -11.70 17.10 6.81
CA LEU A 118 -11.35 18.23 5.94
C LEU A 118 -11.07 19.51 6.72
N LYS A 119 -11.81 19.76 7.80
CA LYS A 119 -11.56 20.91 8.69
C LYS A 119 -10.19 20.81 9.37
N LYS A 120 -9.80 19.61 9.83
CA LYS A 120 -8.47 19.37 10.42
C LYS A 120 -7.35 19.63 9.42
N VAL A 121 -7.48 19.12 8.19
CA VAL A 121 -6.51 19.39 7.10
C VAL A 121 -6.40 20.89 6.83
N ARG A 122 -7.52 21.60 6.71
CA ARG A 122 -7.51 23.05 6.48
C ARG A 122 -6.82 23.82 7.60
N THR A 123 -7.01 23.42 8.86
CA THR A 123 -6.35 24.05 10.01
C THR A 123 -4.84 23.78 10.00
N LEU A 124 -4.42 22.54 9.73
CA LEU A 124 -2.99 22.19 9.64
C LEU A 124 -2.29 22.94 8.50
N LEU A 125 -2.92 23.05 7.33
CA LEU A 125 -2.37 23.80 6.21
C LEU A 125 -2.25 25.31 6.52
N ARG A 126 -3.21 25.88 7.27
CA ARG A 126 -3.12 27.27 7.74
C ARG A 126 -1.97 27.46 8.73
N ALA A 127 -1.85 26.57 9.72
CA ALA A 127 -0.77 26.62 10.71
C ALA A 127 0.62 26.45 10.04
N ALA A 128 0.75 25.54 9.07
CA ALA A 128 1.98 25.37 8.30
C ALA A 128 2.32 26.62 7.46
N ARG A 129 1.31 27.27 6.86
CA ARG A 129 1.50 28.52 6.11
C ARG A 129 1.92 29.68 7.02
N GLU A 130 1.36 29.78 8.22
CA GLU A 130 1.74 30.79 9.22
C GLU A 130 3.18 30.58 9.73
N LEU A 131 3.58 29.32 9.99
CA LEU A 131 4.95 28.96 10.35
C LEU A 131 5.95 29.27 9.23
N SER A 132 5.59 28.98 7.97
CA SER A 132 6.39 29.33 6.79
C SER A 132 6.52 30.85 6.61
N THR A 133 5.46 31.61 6.87
CA THR A 133 5.49 33.09 6.76
C THR A 133 6.33 33.72 7.89
N ASN A 134 6.30 33.12 9.09
CA ASN A 134 7.15 33.56 10.22
C ASN A 134 8.63 33.17 10.07
N THR A 135 8.94 32.01 9.44
CA THR A 135 10.33 31.67 9.09
C THR A 135 10.87 32.58 7.99
N VAL A 136 10.04 32.99 7.02
CA VAL A 136 10.40 33.99 6.01
C VAL A 136 10.66 35.37 6.65
N ASN A 137 9.88 35.79 7.65
CA ASN A 137 10.14 37.03 8.40
C ASN A 137 11.44 36.99 9.23
N LEU A 138 11.83 35.83 9.77
CA LEU A 138 13.12 35.67 10.45
C LEU A 138 14.31 35.60 9.47
N SER A 139 14.10 35.12 8.24
CA SER A 139 15.12 35.14 7.18
C SER A 139 15.32 36.50 6.50
N ARG A 140 14.48 37.51 6.78
CA ARG A 140 14.73 38.90 6.34
C ARG A 140 15.86 39.60 7.11
N LEU A 141 16.51 38.92 8.06
CA LEU A 141 17.79 39.29 8.65
C LEU A 141 19.00 38.54 8.05
N GLY A 142 18.82 37.73 7.00
CA GLY A 142 19.93 37.03 6.36
C GLY A 142 19.55 36.50 4.98
N SER A 143 20.02 37.18 3.95
CA SER A 143 19.83 36.85 2.54
C SER A 143 20.30 35.44 2.18
N TYR A 144 19.35 34.55 1.88
CA TYR A 144 19.58 33.34 1.08
C TYR A 144 18.38 33.09 0.14
N SER A 145 18.68 32.96 -1.15
CA SER A 145 17.72 32.65 -2.22
C SER A 145 17.65 31.13 -2.42
N PHE A 146 16.46 30.54 -2.40
CA PHE A 146 16.24 29.17 -2.87
C PHE A 146 15.44 29.19 -4.17
N VAL A 147 15.99 28.55 -5.20
CA VAL A 147 15.34 28.28 -6.49
C VAL A 147 14.52 27.01 -6.33
N SER A 148 13.20 27.07 -6.54
CA SER A 148 12.36 25.88 -6.66
C SER A 148 12.36 25.38 -8.10
N ASN A 149 12.74 24.13 -8.31
CA ASN A 149 12.30 23.33 -9.44
C ASN A 149 11.65 22.07 -8.89
N LEU A 150 10.31 22.03 -8.94
CA LEU A 150 9.42 20.91 -9.28
C LEU A 150 7.98 21.32 -9.01
#